data_AF-A0A1B6FBF1-F1
#
_entry.id   AF-A0A1B6FBF1-F1
#
_cell.length_a   1.000
_cell.length_b   1.000
_cell.length_c   1.000
_cell.angle_alpha   90.00
_cell.angle_beta   90.00
_cell.angle_gamma   90.00
#
_symmetry.space_group_name_H-M   'P 1'
#
loop_
_entity.id
_entity.type
_entity.pdbx_description
1 polymer ?
#
loop_
_entity_poly.entity_id
_entity_poly.type
_entity_poly.pdbx_seq_one_letter_code
_entity_poly.pdbx_strand_id
1 'polypeptide(L)'
;LLDLVVVSEPQDIIVLHGQLPVRAISQHDLIYCVHSVNILKIKARFIKYRDFKNMNEAAFMSDILLIPWHDLENFNTVDDMVDDFNKNILPVYDKHAPYVTKRINKRHPV
;
A
#
# COMPACT_ATOMS: atom_id res chain seq x y z
N LEU A 1 -43.32 17.50 -15.30
CA LEU A 1 -42.40 17.03 -14.25
C LEU A 1 -41.72 15.79 -14.79
N LEU A 2 -40.55 15.92 -15.41
CA LEU A 2 -39.88 14.78 -16.08
C LEU A 2 -38.44 14.59 -15.61
N ASP A 3 -37.78 15.66 -15.16
CA ASP A 3 -36.38 15.63 -14.75
C ASP A 3 -36.28 15.81 -13.23
N LEU A 4 -35.66 14.84 -12.54
CA LEU A 4 -35.55 14.81 -11.08
C LEU A 4 -34.14 14.38 -10.66
N VAL A 5 -33.59 15.07 -9.66
CA VAL A 5 -32.42 14.60 -8.89
C VAL A 5 -32.89 14.29 -7.48
N VAL A 6 -32.84 13.02 -7.11
CA VAL A 6 -33.29 12.53 -5.79
C VAL A 6 -32.07 12.15 -4.95
N VAL A 7 -32.02 12.66 -3.72
CA VAL A 7 -30.94 12.39 -2.75
C VAL A 7 -31.54 12.11 -1.38
N SER A 8 -30.92 11.24 -0.61
CA SER A 8 -31.43 10.82 0.70
C SER A 8 -31.22 11.87 1.80
N GLU A 9 -30.09 12.58 1.78
CA GLU A 9 -29.64 13.47 2.87
C GLU A 9 -29.18 14.83 2.34
N PRO A 10 -30.06 15.68 1.78
CA PRO A 10 -29.64 16.87 1.04
C PRO A 10 -28.93 17.94 1.88
N GLN A 11 -29.15 17.96 3.20
CA GLN A 11 -28.74 19.05 4.09
C GLN A 11 -27.22 19.15 4.28
N ASP A 12 -26.51 18.03 4.23
CA ASP A 12 -25.08 17.98 4.54
C ASP A 12 -24.18 17.90 3.30
N ILE A 13 -24.73 17.46 2.17
CA ILE A 13 -23.96 17.14 0.97
C ILE A 13 -24.31 18.01 -0.24
N ILE A 14 -25.47 18.67 -0.29
CA ILE A 14 -25.85 19.51 -1.43
C ILE A 14 -25.52 20.97 -1.14
N VAL A 15 -24.62 21.54 -1.94
CA VAL A 15 -24.18 22.93 -1.83
C VAL A 15 -25.15 23.87 -2.56
N LEU A 16 -25.64 23.43 -3.71
CA LEU A 16 -26.51 24.23 -4.57
C LEU A 16 -27.33 23.30 -5.46
N HIS A 17 -28.57 23.65 -5.75
CA HIS A 17 -29.38 22.98 -6.75
C HIS A 17 -30.27 23.98 -7.46
N GLY A 18 -30.78 23.63 -8.62
CA GLY A 18 -31.71 24.50 -9.33
C GLY A 18 -32.00 24.07 -10.75
N GLN A 19 -32.61 25.00 -11.46
CA GLN A 19 -33.03 24.87 -12.85
C GLN A 19 -32.53 26.09 -13.62
N LEU A 20 -31.96 25.85 -14.79
CA LEU A 20 -31.43 26.85 -15.69
C LEU A 20 -32.14 26.74 -17.06
N PRO A 21 -32.80 27.80 -17.54
CA PRO A 21 -33.42 27.77 -18.85
C PRO A 21 -32.38 27.66 -19.97
N VAL A 22 -32.50 26.63 -20.82
CA VAL A 22 -31.56 26.34 -21.92
C VAL A 22 -32.27 26.20 -23.27
N ARG A 23 -33.13 27.18 -23.58
CA ARG A 23 -34.05 27.19 -24.73
C ARG A 23 -33.39 27.03 -26.10
N ALA A 24 -32.10 27.31 -26.22
CA ALA A 24 -31.34 27.17 -27.47
C ALA A 24 -30.84 25.73 -27.74
N ILE A 25 -30.92 24.84 -26.74
CA ILE A 25 -30.28 23.52 -26.77
C ILE A 25 -31.31 22.39 -26.57
N SER A 26 -32.37 22.65 -25.81
CA SER A 26 -33.43 21.67 -25.53
C SER A 26 -34.77 22.36 -25.31
N GLN A 27 -35.85 21.58 -25.43
CA GLN A 27 -37.20 21.98 -25.03
C GLN A 27 -37.43 21.84 -23.52
N HIS A 28 -36.46 21.25 -22.80
CA HIS A 28 -36.44 21.16 -21.35
C HIS A 28 -35.39 22.12 -20.77
N ASP A 29 -35.66 22.63 -19.58
CA ASP A 29 -34.66 23.37 -18.80
C ASP A 29 -33.65 22.41 -18.19
N LEU A 30 -32.41 22.85 -18.03
CA LEU A 30 -31.35 22.08 -17.38
C LEU A 30 -31.58 22.09 -15.87
N ILE A 31 -31.71 20.92 -15.24
CA ILE A 31 -31.64 20.81 -13.78
C ILE A 31 -30.22 20.48 -13.34
N TYR A 32 -29.80 21.02 -12.20
CA TYR A 32 -28.46 20.77 -11.67
C TYR A 32 -28.48 20.63 -10.15
N CYS A 33 -27.47 19.91 -9.65
CA CYS A 33 -27.21 19.67 -8.25
C CYS A 33 -25.69 19.64 -8.04
N VAL A 34 -25.19 20.47 -7.13
CA VAL A 34 -23.78 20.58 -6.74
C VAL A 34 -23.61 19.82 -5.44
N HIS A 35 -22.94 18.68 -5.52
CA HIS A 35 -22.70 17.80 -4.39
C HIS A 35 -21.27 18.00 -3.85
N SER A 36 -21.15 18.36 -2.56
CA SER A 36 -19.89 18.36 -1.83
C SER A 36 -19.54 16.92 -1.45
N VAL A 37 -18.58 16.32 -2.15
CA VAL A 37 -18.11 14.96 -1.85
C VAL A 37 -16.77 15.08 -1.12
N ASN A 38 -16.72 14.64 0.13
CA ASN A 38 -15.45 14.46 0.83
C ASN A 38 -14.85 13.11 0.42
N ILE A 39 -13.95 13.13 -0.56
CA ILE A 39 -13.21 11.93 -0.95
C ILE A 39 -12.16 11.67 0.14
N LEU A 40 -12.37 10.62 0.92
CA LEU A 40 -11.37 10.13 1.87
C LEU A 40 -10.06 9.90 1.13
N LYS A 41 -9.03 10.70 1.46
CA LYS A 41 -7.69 10.49 0.92
C LYS A 41 -7.23 9.09 1.32
N ILE A 42 -6.96 8.25 0.32
CA ILE A 42 -6.40 6.91 0.56
C ILE A 42 -5.11 7.12 1.35
N LYS A 43 -5.06 6.57 2.56
CA LYS A 43 -3.87 6.63 3.41
C LYS A 43 -2.70 6.00 2.65
N ALA A 44 -1.56 6.66 2.67
CA ALA A 44 -0.35 6.12 2.08
C ALA A 44 -0.05 4.75 2.71
N ARG A 45 0.14 3.73 1.88
CA ARG A 45 0.54 2.41 2.35
C ARG A 45 2.06 2.36 2.40
N PHE A 46 2.60 1.95 3.53
CA PHE A 46 4.02 1.67 3.68
C PHE A 46 4.23 0.16 3.74
N ILE A 47 5.27 -0.33 3.09
CA ILE A 47 5.74 -1.72 3.24
C ILE A 47 7.14 -1.71 3.84
N LYS A 48 7.39 -2.72 4.68
CA LYS A 48 8.70 -3.00 5.25
C LYS A 48 9.23 -4.27 4.59
N TYR A 49 10.42 -4.21 3.99
CA TYR A 49 11.04 -5.34 3.30
C TYR A 49 12.57 -5.21 3.33
N ARG A 50 13.31 -6.30 3.06
CA ARG A 50 14.77 -6.26 2.93
C ARG A 50 15.16 -5.82 1.52
N ASP A 51 15.95 -4.76 1.40
CA ASP A 51 16.36 -4.24 0.08
C ASP A 51 17.64 -4.93 -0.40
N PHE A 52 17.50 -5.86 -1.35
CA PHE A 52 18.62 -6.59 -1.94
C PHE A 52 19.26 -5.89 -3.14
N LYS A 53 18.72 -4.75 -3.59
CA LYS A 53 19.10 -4.14 -4.88
C LYS A 53 20.59 -3.79 -4.98
N ASN A 54 21.19 -3.35 -3.89
CA ASN A 54 22.60 -2.91 -3.84
C ASN A 54 23.43 -3.76 -2.86
N MET A 55 23.00 -5.00 -2.60
CA MET A 55 23.73 -5.90 -1.71
C MET A 55 25.07 -6.30 -2.34
N ASN A 56 26.16 -6.26 -1.57
CA ASN A 56 27.44 -6.79 -2.02
C ASN A 56 27.46 -8.31 -1.84
N GLU A 57 27.20 -9.03 -2.92
CA GLU A 57 27.10 -10.49 -2.92
C GLU A 57 28.38 -11.17 -2.43
N ALA A 58 29.56 -10.69 -2.82
CA ALA A 58 30.83 -11.29 -2.41
C ALA A 58 31.04 -11.17 -0.89
N ALA A 59 30.73 -10.00 -0.32
CA ALA A 59 30.83 -9.79 1.13
C ALA A 59 29.78 -10.61 1.90
N PHE A 60 28.56 -10.72 1.37
CA PHE A 60 27.51 -11.55 1.94
C PHE A 60 27.88 -13.04 1.95
N MET A 61 28.38 -13.56 0.83
CA MET A 61 28.83 -14.95 0.73
C MET A 61 30.01 -15.22 1.66
N SER A 62 30.96 -14.28 1.79
CA SER A 62 32.07 -14.42 2.73
C SER A 62 31.57 -14.58 4.17
N ASP A 63 30.59 -13.80 4.59
CA ASP A 63 30.04 -13.88 5.95
C ASP A 63 29.21 -15.16 6.16
N ILE A 64 28.48 -15.63 5.14
CA ILE A 64 27.76 -16.91 5.20
C ILE A 64 28.70 -18.10 5.36
N LEU A 65 29.82 -18.10 4.64
CA LEU A 65 30.78 -19.21 4.68
C LEU A 65 31.53 -19.31 6.00
N LEU A 66 31.53 -18.25 6.82
CA LEU A 66 32.12 -18.24 8.15
C LEU A 66 31.21 -18.86 9.23
N ILE A 67 29.93 -19.07 8.93
CA ILE A 67 29.00 -19.67 9.88
C ILE A 67 29.29 -21.18 10.00
N PRO A 68 29.44 -21.73 11.22
CA PRO A 68 29.68 -23.15 11.44
C PRO A 68 28.40 -23.97 11.27
N TRP A 69 27.92 -24.14 10.03
CA TRP A 69 26.65 -24.83 9.73
C TRP A 69 26.55 -26.27 10.24
N HIS A 70 27.69 -26.94 10.45
CA HIS A 70 27.75 -28.28 11.00
C HIS A 70 27.21 -28.38 12.43
N ASP A 71 27.17 -27.27 13.17
CA ASP A 71 26.63 -27.25 14.53
C ASP A 71 25.12 -27.56 14.56
N LEU A 72 24.41 -27.32 13.45
CA LEU A 72 22.97 -27.61 13.33
C LEU A 72 22.66 -29.11 13.46
N GLU A 73 23.58 -29.98 13.08
CA GLU A 73 23.39 -31.44 13.16
C GLU A 73 23.40 -31.96 14.60
N ASN A 74 23.86 -31.13 15.56
CA ASN A 74 23.98 -31.51 16.97
C ASN A 74 22.70 -31.28 17.78
N PHE A 75 21.67 -30.65 17.21
CA PHE A 75 20.40 -30.39 17.90
C PHE A 75 19.45 -31.59 17.81
N ASN A 76 18.65 -31.79 18.86
CA ASN A 76 17.76 -32.95 18.98
C ASN A 76 16.35 -32.68 18.40
N THR A 77 15.99 -31.42 18.20
CA THR A 77 14.66 -31.04 17.72
C THR A 77 14.77 -30.09 16.52
N VAL A 78 13.76 -30.14 15.65
CA VAL A 78 13.67 -29.23 14.49
C VAL A 78 13.53 -27.78 14.95
N ASP A 79 12.83 -27.54 16.05
CA ASP A 79 12.64 -26.19 16.59
C ASP A 79 13.98 -25.57 17.00
N ASP A 80 14.82 -26.33 17.72
CA ASP A 80 16.17 -25.87 18.12
C ASP A 80 17.06 -25.61 16.89
N MET A 81 16.98 -26.46 15.86
CA MET A 81 17.72 -26.26 14.60
C MET A 81 17.29 -24.97 13.89
N VAL A 82 15.98 -24.70 13.84
CA VAL A 82 15.43 -23.50 13.21
C VAL A 82 15.83 -22.25 13.99
N ASP A 83 15.81 -22.31 15.32
CA ASP A 83 16.22 -21.20 16.18
C ASP A 83 17.70 -20.87 16.02
N ASP A 84 18.57 -21.87 16.03
CA ASP A 84 20.01 -21.67 15.81
C ASP A 84 20.31 -21.19 14.38
N PHE A 85 19.65 -21.77 13.36
CA PHE A 85 19.75 -21.29 11.99
C PHE A 85 19.38 -19.81 11.88
N ASN A 86 18.23 -19.42 12.43
CA ASN A 86 17.77 -18.03 12.43
C ASN A 86 18.73 -17.10 13.17
N LYS A 87 19.24 -17.52 14.33
CA LYS A 87 20.22 -16.79 15.12
C LYS A 87 21.50 -16.50 14.34
N ASN A 88 21.93 -17.43 13.48
CA ASN A 88 23.12 -17.28 12.67
C ASN A 88 22.88 -16.49 11.37
N ILE A 89 21.79 -16.75 10.64
CA ILE A 89 21.55 -16.15 9.32
C ILE A 89 20.95 -14.73 9.39
N LEU A 90 20.11 -14.42 10.37
CA LEU A 90 19.42 -13.13 10.45
C LEU A 90 20.38 -11.94 10.63
N PRO A 91 21.43 -12.02 11.47
CA PRO A 91 22.42 -10.94 11.58
C PRO A 91 23.18 -10.67 10.27
N VAL A 92 23.45 -11.72 9.48
CA VAL A 92 24.07 -11.56 8.16
C VAL A 92 23.13 -10.79 7.23
N TYR A 93 21.84 -11.15 7.20
CA TYR A 93 20.86 -10.38 6.45
C TYR A 93 20.66 -8.95 6.97
N ASP A 94 20.72 -8.72 8.28
CA ASP A 94 20.62 -7.37 8.84
C ASP A 94 21.80 -6.48 8.46
N LYS A 95 23.00 -7.06 8.34
CA LYS A 95 24.20 -6.37 7.88
C LYS A 95 24.14 -6.05 6.39
N HIS A 96 23.75 -7.00 5.55
CA HIS A 96 23.88 -6.90 4.08
C HIS A 96 22.61 -6.45 3.35
N ALA A 97 21.43 -6.72 3.93
CA ALA A 97 20.12 -6.39 3.37
C ALA A 97 19.17 -5.92 4.49
N PRO A 98 19.45 -4.75 5.10
CA PRO A 98 18.65 -4.23 6.19
C PRO A 98 17.21 -3.97 5.75
N TYR A 99 16.30 -4.00 6.73
CA TYR A 99 14.91 -3.63 6.47
C TYR A 99 14.80 -2.16 6.09
N VAL A 100 14.12 -1.90 4.99
CA VAL A 100 13.71 -0.57 4.55
C VAL A 100 12.20 -0.45 4.58
N THR A 101 11.72 0.75 4.89
CA THR A 101 10.31 1.09 4.79
C THR A 101 10.12 1.99 3.57
N LYS A 102 9.29 1.56 2.61
CA LYS A 102 8.97 2.38 1.42
C LYS A 102 7.48 2.61 1.30
N ARG A 103 7.14 3.83 0.89
CA ARG A 103 5.78 4.22 0.52
C ARG A 103 5.42 3.59 -0.82
N ILE A 104 4.34 2.83 -0.85
CA ILE A 104 3.71 2.37 -2.07
C ILE A 104 2.67 3.40 -2.49
N ASN A 105 2.92 4.03 -3.62
CA ASN A 105 1.86 4.71 -4.35
C ASN A 105 1.19 3.64 -5.22
N LYS A 106 -0.09 3.34 -4.98
CA LYS A 106 -0.86 2.60 -5.99
C LYS A 106 -0.74 3.39 -7.29
N ARG A 107 -0.28 2.78 -8.38
CA ARG A 107 -0.50 3.36 -9.71
C ARG A 107 -2.02 3.48 -9.84
N HIS A 108 -2.52 4.67 -10.16
CA HIS A 108 -3.90 4.78 -10.64
C HIS A 108 -4.05 3.77 -11.79
N PRO A 109 -5.06 2.88 -11.76
CA PRO A 109 -5.41 2.17 -12.98
C PRO A 109 -5.74 3.24 -14.03
N VAL A 110 -4.99 3.22 -15.12
CA VAL A 110 -5.22 4.06 -16.31
C VAL A 110 -6.40 3.49 -17.07
#